data_AF-A0A8B3LKK6-F1
#
_entry.id   AF-A0A8B3LKK6-F1
#
_cell.length_a   1.000
_cell.length_b   1.000
_cell.length_c   1.000
_cell.angle_alpha   90.00
_cell.angle_beta   90.00
_cell.angle_gamma   90.00
#
_symmetry.space_group_name_H-M   'P 1'
#
loop_
_entity.id
_entity.type
_entity.pdbx_description
1 polymer ?
#
loop_
_entity_poly.entity_id
_entity_poly.type
_entity_poly.pdbx_seq_one_letter_code
_entity_poly.pdbx_strand_id
1 'polypeptide(L)'
;MGLSDVSYFGIRHHGPGSADSLVQALQELKPVAVLIEGPADASPLLPLLARPEMQPPVALLCYPEDDPASTSFWPFAEFSPEYQATLWAVTNNAAVRFIDLPSSARTAPIEAVGETESDGTEANVEADLAPHLRDPIGTLAQAAGYEDGESWWSDIIEQNPQPGPIFAAIADAMTTLRDGEGPLAAFEAKREAHMRLEIAAARKEFDGPIAIVCGAFHVPALQATRPLKEDQALLKGLARRKSMMTWAPWTGPRLALGFGYGAGVVAPGWCKHLWQTRGQGDASVLWLAKIAAVLRAKGHMVSTASLIEAERLARTLAVIRERPKPGFEELRDAAIAALFN
;
A
#
# COMPACT_ATOMS: atom_id res chain seq x y z
N MET A 1 13.31 12.38 -30.58
CA MET A 1 13.09 12.31 -29.12
C MET A 1 12.74 10.88 -28.81
N GLY A 2 13.63 10.16 -28.10
CA GLY A 2 13.33 8.81 -27.64
C GLY A 2 12.13 8.87 -26.70
N LEU A 3 11.23 7.89 -26.76
CA LEU A 3 10.17 7.77 -25.76
C LEU A 3 10.82 7.71 -24.37
N SER A 4 10.40 8.58 -23.46
CA SER A 4 10.78 8.52 -22.04
C SER A 4 10.57 7.10 -21.52
N ASP A 5 11.63 6.51 -20.95
CA ASP A 5 11.56 5.14 -20.42
C ASP A 5 10.73 5.16 -19.13
N VAL A 6 9.71 4.30 -19.07
CA VAL A 6 8.75 4.28 -17.95
C VAL A 6 8.93 2.98 -17.18
N SER A 7 9.31 3.11 -15.91
CA SER A 7 9.42 2.00 -14.99
C SER A 7 8.18 1.93 -14.09
N TYR A 8 7.67 0.71 -13.89
CA TYR A 8 6.49 0.45 -13.07
C TYR A 8 6.89 -0.26 -11.79
N PHE A 9 6.47 0.30 -10.66
CA PHE A 9 6.73 -0.21 -9.33
C PHE A 9 5.41 -0.58 -8.67
N GLY A 10 5.04 -1.85 -8.85
CA GLY A 10 3.88 -2.44 -8.18
C GLY A 10 4.18 -2.65 -6.71
N ILE A 11 3.41 -2.00 -5.84
CA ILE A 11 3.62 -2.02 -4.39
C ILE A 11 2.42 -2.61 -3.66
N ARG A 12 2.63 -2.97 -2.39
CA ARG A 12 1.57 -3.03 -1.39
C ARG A 12 1.58 -1.73 -0.59
N HIS A 13 0.41 -1.13 -0.44
CA HIS A 13 0.22 0.04 0.42
C HIS A 13 0.70 -0.31 1.84
N HIS A 14 1.46 0.60 2.47
CA HIS A 14 1.97 0.39 3.83
C HIS A 14 2.88 -0.85 4.01
N GLY A 15 3.60 -1.26 2.97
CA GLY A 15 4.60 -2.34 3.02
C GLY A 15 6.02 -1.81 3.30
N PRO A 16 6.67 -2.15 4.43
CA PRO A 16 8.01 -1.66 4.74
C PRO A 16 9.11 -2.19 3.80
N GLY A 17 9.00 -3.42 3.32
CA GLY A 17 9.95 -3.99 2.35
C GLY A 17 9.70 -3.48 0.94
N SER A 18 8.43 -3.29 0.56
CA SER A 18 8.04 -2.58 -0.67
C SER A 18 8.61 -1.16 -0.67
N ALA A 19 8.51 -0.45 0.45
CA ALA A 19 9.03 0.90 0.58
C ALA A 19 10.56 0.95 0.47
N ASP A 20 11.27 0.03 1.10
CA ASP A 20 12.74 -0.01 1.04
C ASP A 20 13.23 -0.35 -0.38
N SER A 21 12.61 -1.35 -1.01
CA SER A 21 12.90 -1.75 -2.40
C SER A 21 12.61 -0.61 -3.38
N LEU A 22 11.52 0.13 -3.18
CA LEU A 22 11.17 1.28 -4.01
C LEU A 22 12.19 2.41 -3.86
N VAL A 23 12.61 2.72 -2.63
CA VAL A 23 13.63 3.77 -2.40
C VAL A 23 14.93 3.43 -3.11
N GLN A 24 15.38 2.17 -3.05
CA GLN A 24 16.57 1.71 -3.78
C GLN A 24 16.37 1.84 -5.30
N ALA A 25 15.24 1.39 -5.83
CA ALA A 25 14.93 1.49 -7.25
C ALA A 25 14.88 2.94 -7.76
N LEU A 26 14.34 3.87 -6.97
CA LEU A 26 14.33 5.30 -7.31
C LEU A 26 15.74 5.90 -7.28
N GLN A 27 16.59 5.50 -6.34
CA GLN A 27 18.00 5.93 -6.29
C GLN A 27 18.81 5.47 -7.51
N GLU A 28 18.51 4.29 -8.03
CA GLU A 28 19.13 3.75 -9.23
C GLU A 28 18.58 4.40 -10.51
N LEU A 29 17.26 4.46 -10.65
CA LEU A 29 16.56 4.98 -11.83
C LEU A 29 16.75 6.49 -12.00
N LYS A 30 16.78 7.24 -10.89
CA LYS A 30 16.84 8.71 -10.86
C LYS A 30 15.81 9.36 -11.80
N PRO A 31 14.50 9.05 -11.64
CA PRO A 31 13.49 9.56 -12.54
C PRO A 31 13.35 11.08 -12.46
N VAL A 32 13.01 11.69 -13.60
CA VAL A 32 12.66 13.11 -13.68
C VAL A 32 11.25 13.38 -13.18
N ALA A 33 10.39 12.35 -13.16
CA ALA A 33 9.03 12.41 -12.62
C ALA A 33 8.63 11.11 -11.92
N VAL A 34 7.96 11.25 -10.78
CA VAL A 34 7.37 10.17 -9.98
C VAL A 34 5.85 10.33 -9.98
N LEU A 35 5.15 9.37 -10.58
CA LEU A 35 3.71 9.34 -10.71
C LEU A 35 3.14 8.32 -9.72
N ILE A 36 2.29 8.76 -8.81
CA ILE A 36 1.80 7.96 -7.68
C ILE A 36 0.30 7.69 -7.85
N GLU A 37 -0.15 6.47 -7.59
CA GLU A 37 -1.58 6.18 -7.49
C GLU A 37 -2.22 7.00 -6.36
N GLY A 38 -3.25 7.75 -6.71
CA GLY A 38 -3.99 8.62 -5.79
C GLY A 38 -4.76 9.68 -6.57
N PRO A 39 -5.58 10.50 -5.89
CA PRO A 39 -6.48 11.43 -6.56
C PRO A 39 -5.70 12.56 -7.26
N ALA A 40 -5.77 12.61 -8.60
CA ALA A 40 -4.96 13.54 -9.41
C ALA A 40 -5.14 15.03 -9.05
N ASP A 41 -6.35 15.43 -8.63
CA ASP A 41 -6.67 16.78 -8.17
C ASP A 41 -6.02 17.15 -6.83
N ALA A 42 -5.46 16.18 -6.09
CA ALA A 42 -4.70 16.41 -4.86
C ALA A 42 -3.19 16.59 -5.09
N SER A 43 -2.70 16.45 -6.33
CA SER A 43 -1.27 16.54 -6.64
C SER A 43 -0.58 17.77 -6.04
N PRO A 44 -1.18 18.98 -6.03
CA PRO A 44 -0.57 20.16 -5.40
C PRO A 44 -0.30 20.03 -3.90
N LEU A 45 -0.94 19.07 -3.21
CA LEU A 45 -0.77 18.82 -1.78
C LEU A 45 0.37 17.86 -1.45
N LEU A 46 0.87 17.08 -2.43
CA LEU A 46 1.96 16.10 -2.23
C LEU A 46 3.24 16.71 -1.63
N PRO A 47 3.74 17.87 -2.08
CA PRO A 47 4.95 18.45 -1.51
C PRO A 47 4.85 18.76 0.00
N LEU A 48 3.64 18.88 0.55
CA LEU A 48 3.43 19.08 1.99
C LEU A 48 3.86 17.85 2.80
N LEU A 49 3.83 16.64 2.22
CA LEU A 49 4.28 15.41 2.90
C LEU A 49 5.76 15.44 3.25
N ALA A 50 6.57 16.19 2.49
CA ALA A 50 8.01 16.30 2.70
C ALA A 50 8.41 17.40 3.69
N ARG A 51 7.44 18.11 4.29
CA ARG A 51 7.72 19.13 5.31
C ARG A 51 8.12 18.46 6.63
N PRO A 52 9.14 18.96 7.35
CA PRO A 52 9.57 18.39 8.63
C PRO A 52 8.47 18.32 9.69
N GLU A 53 7.48 19.22 9.62
CA GLU A 53 6.33 19.24 10.53
C GLU A 53 5.30 18.16 10.22
N MET A 54 5.33 17.56 9.02
CA MET A 54 4.46 16.46 8.64
C MET A 54 4.99 15.16 9.23
N GLN A 55 4.45 14.73 10.36
CA GLN A 55 4.85 13.50 11.05
C GLN A 55 3.81 12.40 10.83
N PRO A 56 4.09 11.38 9.99
CA PRO A 56 3.17 10.26 9.80
C PRO A 56 2.94 9.47 11.10
N PRO A 57 1.75 8.85 11.30
CA PRO A 57 0.71 8.71 10.29
C PRO A 57 -0.11 9.98 10.02
N VAL A 58 -0.36 10.26 8.75
CA VAL A 58 -1.23 11.34 8.28
C VAL A 58 -2.15 10.82 7.19
N ALA A 59 -3.30 11.43 6.98
CA ALA A 59 -4.20 11.05 5.89
C ALA A 59 -4.56 12.25 5.04
N LEU A 60 -4.58 12.04 3.72
CA LEU A 60 -5.23 12.94 2.79
C LEU A 60 -6.72 12.66 2.86
N LEU A 61 -7.50 13.67 3.21
CA LEU A 61 -8.95 13.63 3.21
C LEU A 61 -9.42 14.30 1.93
N CYS A 62 -10.31 13.64 1.20
CA CYS A 62 -11.06 14.26 0.11
C CYS A 62 -12.55 14.07 0.38
N TYR A 63 -13.31 15.15 0.39
CA TYR A 63 -14.73 15.12 0.77
C TYR A 63 -15.55 16.11 -0.05
N PRO A 64 -16.81 15.80 -0.38
CA PRO A 64 -17.73 16.78 -0.96
C PRO A 64 -17.92 17.99 -0.06
N GLU A 65 -17.91 19.19 -0.64
CA GLU A 65 -18.16 20.42 0.12
C GLU A 65 -19.53 20.44 0.80
N ASP A 66 -20.53 19.83 0.15
CA ASP A 66 -21.93 19.77 0.58
C ASP A 66 -22.27 18.51 1.39
N ASP A 67 -21.34 17.56 1.54
CA ASP A 67 -21.49 16.36 2.36
C ASP A 67 -20.12 15.88 2.90
N PRO A 68 -19.58 16.56 3.94
CA PRO A 68 -18.31 16.18 4.52
C PRO A 68 -18.30 14.79 5.18
N ALA A 69 -19.45 14.20 5.48
CA ALA A 69 -19.52 12.86 6.05
C ALA A 69 -19.08 11.78 5.05
N SER A 70 -19.28 12.03 3.75
CA SER A 70 -18.82 11.16 2.65
C SER A 70 -17.35 11.43 2.29
N THR A 71 -16.47 11.31 3.30
CA THR A 71 -15.02 11.53 3.14
C THR A 71 -14.32 10.25 2.71
N SER A 72 -13.45 10.35 1.70
CA SER A 72 -12.45 9.32 1.38
C SER A 72 -11.10 9.66 2.00
N PHE A 73 -10.40 8.63 2.48
CA PHE A 73 -9.13 8.75 3.20
C PHE A 73 -8.02 8.01 2.46
N TRP A 74 -6.89 8.68 2.25
CA TRP A 74 -5.63 8.07 1.82
C TRP A 74 -4.61 8.26 2.94
N PRO A 75 -4.50 7.30 3.87
CA PRO A 75 -3.52 7.37 4.93
C PRO A 75 -2.10 7.07 4.41
N PHE A 76 -1.11 7.64 5.08
CA PHE A 76 0.31 7.49 4.81
C PHE A 76 1.03 7.25 6.15
N ALA A 77 1.96 6.32 6.14
CA ALA A 77 2.87 6.05 7.24
C ALA A 77 4.33 6.21 6.78
N GLU A 78 5.28 6.27 7.72
CA GLU A 78 6.71 6.31 7.37
C GLU A 78 7.15 5.11 6.52
N PHE A 79 6.41 4.00 6.57
CA PHE A 79 6.66 2.78 5.81
C PHE A 79 5.70 2.61 4.61
N SER A 80 5.00 3.68 4.21
CA SER A 80 4.24 3.71 2.95
C SER A 80 5.19 3.96 1.77
N PRO A 81 5.21 3.09 0.75
CA PRO A 81 6.01 3.31 -0.45
C PRO A 81 5.74 4.66 -1.14
N GLU A 82 4.49 5.11 -1.17
CA GLU A 82 4.03 6.37 -1.76
C GLU A 82 4.56 7.58 -0.99
N TYR A 83 4.57 7.49 0.34
CA TYR A 83 5.17 8.51 1.21
C TYR A 83 6.67 8.61 0.91
N GLN A 84 7.37 7.48 0.86
CA GLN A 84 8.80 7.44 0.54
C GLN A 84 9.12 7.94 -0.87
N ALA A 85 8.28 7.60 -1.85
CA ALA A 85 8.39 8.10 -3.23
C ALA A 85 8.24 9.63 -3.28
N THR A 86 7.30 10.18 -2.51
CA THR A 86 7.12 11.63 -2.40
C THR A 86 8.32 12.32 -1.75
N LEU A 87 8.83 11.77 -0.64
CA LEU A 87 10.04 12.28 0.01
C LEU A 87 11.24 12.27 -0.94
N TRP A 88 11.43 11.16 -1.66
CA TRP A 88 12.50 11.01 -2.64
C TRP A 88 12.37 12.07 -3.75
N ALA A 89 11.19 12.22 -4.33
CA ALA A 89 10.97 13.15 -5.45
C ALA A 89 11.25 14.60 -5.05
N VAL A 90 10.71 15.03 -3.90
CA VAL A 90 10.94 16.40 -3.40
C VAL A 90 12.42 16.62 -3.09
N THR A 91 13.09 15.66 -2.44
CA THR A 91 14.51 15.76 -2.09
C THR A 91 15.41 15.85 -3.34
N ASN A 92 15.04 15.16 -4.42
CA ASN A 92 15.83 15.08 -5.66
C ASN A 92 15.36 16.08 -6.73
N ASN A 93 14.42 16.98 -6.41
CA ASN A 93 13.81 17.92 -7.36
C ASN A 93 13.18 17.24 -8.59
N ALA A 94 12.66 16.02 -8.44
CA ALA A 94 11.85 15.35 -9.46
C ALA A 94 10.40 15.86 -9.37
N ALA A 95 9.71 15.90 -10.51
CA ALA A 95 8.27 16.17 -10.52
C ALA A 95 7.52 15.05 -9.76
N VAL A 96 6.49 15.40 -9.00
CA VAL A 96 5.67 14.41 -8.28
C VAL A 96 4.19 14.76 -8.43
N ARG A 97 3.38 13.79 -8.82
CA ARG A 97 1.92 13.95 -8.92
C ARG A 97 1.16 12.65 -8.75
N PHE A 98 -0.09 12.79 -8.34
CA PHE A 98 -1.06 11.72 -8.34
C PHE A 98 -1.63 11.48 -9.75
N ILE A 99 -1.98 10.23 -10.09
CA ILE A 99 -2.44 9.86 -11.45
C ILE A 99 -3.76 9.10 -11.53
N ASP A 100 -4.36 8.71 -10.40
CA ASP A 100 -5.65 8.03 -10.39
C ASP A 100 -6.81 9.04 -10.54
N LEU A 101 -8.04 8.55 -10.65
CA LEU A 101 -9.25 9.35 -10.77
C LEU A 101 -9.25 10.50 -9.75
N PRO A 102 -9.60 11.72 -10.19
CA PRO A 102 -9.70 12.84 -9.28
C PRO A 102 -10.75 12.55 -8.21
N SER A 103 -10.54 13.06 -7.01
CA SER A 103 -11.48 12.92 -5.90
C SER A 103 -12.89 13.36 -6.28
N SER A 104 -13.01 14.40 -7.12
CA SER A 104 -14.31 14.86 -7.64
C SER A 104 -15.09 13.79 -8.39
N ALA A 105 -14.43 12.85 -9.06
CA ALA A 105 -15.07 11.74 -9.72
C ALA A 105 -15.36 10.56 -8.78
N ARG A 106 -14.54 10.38 -7.74
CA ARG A 106 -14.71 9.33 -6.72
C ARG A 106 -15.88 9.63 -5.77
N THR A 107 -16.10 10.90 -5.45
CA THR A 107 -17.15 11.34 -4.51
C THR A 107 -18.48 11.69 -5.19
N ALA A 108 -18.56 11.52 -6.51
CA ALA A 108 -19.79 11.75 -7.26
C ALA A 108 -20.82 10.65 -6.94
N PRO A 109 -22.12 10.98 -6.81
CA PRO A 109 -23.15 9.99 -6.59
C PRO A 109 -23.15 8.96 -7.73
N ILE A 110 -23.20 7.67 -7.37
CA ILE A 110 -23.51 6.62 -8.33
C ILE A 110 -25.01 6.77 -8.63
N GLU A 111 -25.37 7.06 -9.89
CA GLU A 111 -26.78 7.00 -10.29
C GLU A 111 -27.28 5.56 -10.06
N ALA A 112 -28.09 5.38 -9.02
CA ALA A 112 -28.61 4.09 -8.61
C ALA A 112 -29.51 3.53 -9.72
N VAL A 113 -29.07 2.47 -10.37
CA VAL A 113 -29.96 1.59 -11.14
C VAL A 113 -30.42 0.49 -10.18
N GLY A 114 -31.53 0.74 -9.48
CA GLY A 114 -32.26 -0.26 -8.68
C GLY A 114 -31.90 -0.32 -7.18
N GLU A 115 -32.94 -0.24 -6.36
CA GLU A 115 -32.95 -0.15 -4.89
C GLU A 115 -32.38 -1.37 -4.15
N THR A 116 -31.66 -1.14 -3.05
CA THR A 116 -32.11 -1.54 -1.68
C THR A 116 -31.44 -0.65 -0.65
N GLU A 117 -32.25 -0.10 0.25
CA GLU A 117 -31.85 0.67 1.42
C GLU A 117 -31.04 -0.19 2.40
N SER A 118 -29.89 0.31 2.85
CA SER A 118 -29.28 -0.10 4.11
C SER A 118 -28.83 1.13 4.87
N ASP A 119 -29.39 1.25 6.07
CA ASP A 119 -29.28 2.32 7.05
C ASP A 119 -27.84 2.61 7.48
N GLY A 120 -27.58 3.83 7.93
CA GLY A 120 -26.25 4.41 8.06
C GLY A 120 -25.29 3.67 9.00
N THR A 121 -24.09 3.38 8.50
CA THR A 121 -22.83 3.28 9.27
C THR A 121 -21.66 3.52 8.29
N GLU A 122 -20.75 4.44 8.66
CA GLU A 122 -19.40 4.66 8.10
C GLU A 122 -19.18 4.36 6.59
N ALA A 123 -19.77 5.18 5.74
CA ALA A 123 -19.79 4.98 4.28
C ALA A 123 -18.48 5.41 3.57
N ASN A 124 -18.04 4.52 2.67
CA ASN A 124 -17.29 4.75 1.42
C ASN A 124 -15.75 4.73 1.42
N VAL A 125 -15.17 3.72 2.08
CA VAL A 125 -13.97 3.01 1.55
C VAL A 125 -14.31 1.57 1.13
N GLU A 126 -15.47 1.02 1.54
CA GLU A 126 -15.87 -0.37 1.23
C GLU A 126 -16.12 -0.65 -0.26
N ALA A 127 -16.37 0.37 -1.09
CA ALA A 127 -16.67 0.15 -2.51
C ALA A 127 -15.42 -0.06 -3.40
N ASP A 128 -14.21 0.27 -2.92
CA ASP A 128 -12.96 0.18 -3.69
C ASP A 128 -12.14 -1.08 -3.40
N LEU A 129 -12.66 -1.93 -2.51
CA LEU A 129 -12.25 -3.31 -2.30
C LEU A 129 -13.52 -4.12 -2.11
N ALA A 130 -14.34 -4.22 -3.16
CA ALA A 130 -15.23 -5.37 -3.26
C ALA A 130 -14.36 -6.60 -2.93
N PRO A 131 -14.79 -7.54 -2.08
CA PRO A 131 -14.09 -8.80 -1.98
C PRO A 131 -14.06 -9.30 -3.41
N HIS A 132 -12.88 -9.32 -4.04
CA HIS A 132 -12.68 -10.21 -5.16
C HIS A 132 -13.23 -11.53 -4.61
N LEU A 133 -14.29 -12.07 -5.22
CA LEU A 133 -14.91 -13.31 -4.73
C LEU A 133 -13.87 -14.45 -4.63
N ARG A 134 -12.65 -14.21 -5.12
CA ARG A 134 -11.39 -14.90 -4.85
C ARG A 134 -10.31 -13.86 -4.51
N ASP A 135 -9.68 -13.93 -3.33
CA ASP A 135 -8.40 -13.25 -3.07
C ASP A 135 -7.35 -13.78 -4.07
N PRO A 136 -6.95 -13.01 -5.11
CA PRO A 136 -6.10 -13.53 -6.17
C PRO A 136 -4.71 -13.86 -5.62
N ILE A 137 -4.20 -13.00 -4.73
CA ILE A 137 -2.94 -13.23 -4.02
C ILE A 137 -3.08 -14.47 -3.11
N GLY A 138 -4.23 -14.66 -2.48
CA GLY A 138 -4.58 -15.86 -1.73
C GLY A 138 -4.43 -17.16 -2.54
N THR A 139 -4.68 -17.13 -3.85
CA THR A 139 -4.47 -18.30 -4.72
C THR A 139 -2.98 -18.64 -4.88
N LEU A 140 -2.11 -17.62 -5.04
CA LEU A 140 -0.65 -17.83 -5.05
C LEU A 140 -0.16 -18.31 -3.68
N ALA A 141 -0.71 -17.73 -2.61
CA ALA A 141 -0.37 -18.06 -1.24
C ALA A 141 -0.67 -19.52 -0.91
N GLN A 142 -1.88 -20.01 -1.25
CA GLN A 142 -2.25 -21.41 -1.06
C GLN A 142 -1.34 -22.35 -1.85
N ALA A 143 -1.01 -22.02 -3.10
CA ALA A 143 -0.07 -22.80 -3.90
C ALA A 143 1.35 -22.83 -3.28
N ALA A 144 1.71 -21.80 -2.53
CA ALA A 144 2.97 -21.67 -1.79
C ALA A 144 2.91 -22.21 -0.34
N GLY A 145 1.80 -22.83 0.09
CA GLY A 145 1.65 -23.39 1.44
C GLY A 145 1.34 -22.35 2.54
N TYR A 146 0.80 -21.19 2.17
CA TYR A 146 0.33 -20.16 3.10
C TYR A 146 -1.18 -20.26 3.29
N GLU A 147 -1.65 -19.92 4.49
CA GLU A 147 -3.07 -19.92 4.83
C GLU A 147 -3.82 -18.77 4.12
N ASP A 148 -3.15 -17.64 3.90
CA ASP A 148 -3.72 -16.43 3.34
C ASP A 148 -2.71 -15.60 2.52
N GLY A 149 -3.23 -14.75 1.62
CA GLY A 149 -2.45 -13.89 0.75
C GLY A 149 -1.57 -12.87 1.47
N GLU A 150 -2.03 -12.38 2.61
CA GLU A 150 -1.34 -11.35 3.39
C GLU A 150 -0.10 -11.94 4.09
N SER A 151 -0.20 -13.13 4.65
CA SER A 151 0.93 -13.87 5.22
C SER A 151 2.00 -14.15 4.17
N TRP A 152 1.60 -14.58 2.97
CA TRP A 152 2.52 -14.81 1.85
C TRP A 152 3.23 -13.54 1.42
N TRP A 153 2.49 -12.46 1.20
CA TRP A 153 3.06 -11.18 0.78
C TRP A 153 4.01 -10.63 1.84
N SER A 154 3.59 -10.66 3.12
CA SER A 154 4.39 -10.20 4.25
C SER A 154 5.71 -10.95 4.36
N ASP A 155 5.72 -12.26 4.17
CA ASP A 155 6.94 -13.05 4.27
C ASP A 155 7.86 -12.86 3.05
N ILE A 156 7.32 -13.03 1.84
CA ILE A 156 8.12 -13.07 0.60
C ILE A 156 8.53 -11.69 0.11
N ILE A 157 7.64 -10.71 0.16
CA ILE A 157 7.89 -9.37 -0.41
C ILE A 157 8.35 -8.39 0.66
N GLU A 158 7.68 -8.37 1.82
CA GLU A 158 7.94 -7.32 2.82
C GLU A 158 9.10 -7.63 3.77
N GLN A 159 9.34 -8.92 4.05
CA GLN A 159 10.33 -9.32 5.03
C GLN A 159 11.53 -10.00 4.39
N ASN A 160 11.34 -10.87 3.41
CA ASN A 160 12.41 -11.67 2.80
C ASN A 160 12.50 -11.52 1.29
N PRO A 161 12.61 -10.28 0.77
CA PRO A 161 12.77 -10.09 -0.66
C PRO A 161 14.05 -10.79 -1.13
N GLN A 162 13.90 -11.74 -2.06
CA GLN A 162 15.05 -12.37 -2.69
C GLN A 162 15.82 -11.33 -3.53
N PRO A 163 17.16 -11.40 -3.57
CA PRO A 163 17.94 -10.52 -4.44
C PRO A 163 17.50 -10.68 -5.90
N GLY A 164 17.16 -9.58 -6.57
CA GLY A 164 16.71 -9.61 -7.97
C GLY A 164 15.68 -8.53 -8.30
N PRO A 165 15.11 -8.57 -9.52
CA PRO A 165 14.16 -7.56 -10.00
C PRO A 165 12.76 -7.80 -9.40
N ILE A 166 12.59 -7.51 -8.10
CA ILE A 166 11.35 -7.80 -7.35
C ILE A 166 10.09 -7.25 -8.02
N PHE A 167 10.16 -6.03 -8.57
CA PHE A 167 9.02 -5.41 -9.25
C PHE A 167 8.64 -6.12 -10.56
N ALA A 168 9.59 -6.69 -11.28
CA ALA A 168 9.30 -7.50 -12.46
C ALA A 168 8.63 -8.81 -12.06
N ALA A 169 9.12 -9.47 -11.01
CA ALA A 169 8.49 -10.69 -10.49
C ALA A 169 7.06 -10.44 -9.97
N ILE A 170 6.83 -9.30 -9.30
CA ILE A 170 5.48 -8.87 -8.89
C ILE A 170 4.61 -8.63 -10.12
N ALA A 171 5.10 -7.94 -11.16
CA ALA A 171 4.33 -7.68 -12.38
C ALA A 171 3.93 -8.98 -13.10
N ASP A 172 4.84 -9.96 -13.18
CA ASP A 172 4.57 -11.28 -13.76
C ASP A 172 3.50 -12.06 -12.96
N ALA A 173 3.61 -12.03 -11.63
CA ALA A 173 2.63 -12.64 -10.74
C ALA A 173 1.25 -12.00 -10.90
N MET A 174 1.16 -10.66 -10.93
CA MET A 174 -0.10 -9.94 -11.10
C MET A 174 -0.71 -10.16 -12.49
N THR A 175 0.12 -10.27 -13.53
CA THR A 175 -0.35 -10.61 -14.89
C THR A 175 -1.01 -11.99 -14.89
N THR A 176 -0.37 -12.97 -14.28
CA THR A 176 -0.89 -14.35 -14.17
C THR A 176 -2.21 -14.39 -13.41
N LEU A 177 -2.33 -13.61 -12.33
CA LEU A 177 -3.55 -13.52 -11.54
C LEU A 177 -4.71 -12.92 -12.33
N ARG A 178 -4.45 -11.86 -13.10
CA ARG A 178 -5.46 -11.17 -13.90
C ARG A 178 -5.97 -12.00 -15.07
N ASP A 179 -5.12 -12.82 -15.69
CA ASP A 179 -5.54 -13.75 -16.76
C ASP A 179 -6.57 -14.78 -16.27
N GLY A 180 -6.56 -15.11 -14.97
CA GLY A 180 -7.51 -16.01 -14.33
C GLY A 180 -8.80 -15.34 -13.81
N GLU A 181 -8.87 -14.00 -13.83
CA GLU A 181 -10.05 -13.25 -13.36
C GLU A 181 -11.06 -12.98 -14.48
N GLY A 182 -12.33 -12.82 -14.09
CA GLY A 182 -13.38 -12.36 -14.99
C GLY A 182 -13.26 -10.86 -15.31
N PRO A 183 -14.23 -10.28 -16.05
CA PRO A 183 -14.23 -8.86 -16.35
C PRO A 183 -14.15 -8.01 -15.07
N LEU A 184 -13.22 -7.05 -15.05
CA LEU A 184 -13.05 -6.12 -13.93
C LEU A 184 -14.33 -5.31 -13.68
N ALA A 185 -14.50 -4.86 -12.43
CA ALA A 185 -15.52 -3.89 -12.10
C ALA A 185 -15.38 -2.64 -12.99
N ALA A 186 -16.51 -2.09 -13.44
CA ALA A 186 -16.51 -0.95 -14.36
C ALA A 186 -15.80 0.30 -13.80
N PHE A 187 -15.71 0.41 -12.47
CA PHE A 187 -15.01 1.50 -11.79
C PHE A 187 -13.48 1.36 -11.91
N GLU A 188 -12.94 0.16 -11.67
CA GLU A 188 -11.52 -0.16 -11.83
C GLU A 188 -11.02 0.13 -13.26
N ALA A 189 -11.82 -0.22 -14.27
CA ALA A 189 -11.49 0.08 -15.65
C ALA A 189 -11.36 1.60 -15.93
N LYS A 190 -12.14 2.44 -15.23
CA LYS A 190 -12.05 3.91 -15.32
C LYS A 190 -10.81 4.43 -14.61
N ARG A 191 -10.47 3.89 -13.43
CA ARG A 191 -9.22 4.20 -12.72
C ARG A 191 -8.00 3.96 -13.59
N GLU A 192 -7.89 2.76 -14.14
CA GLU A 192 -6.78 2.40 -15.01
C GLU A 192 -6.74 3.23 -16.31
N ALA A 193 -7.90 3.58 -16.87
CA ALA A 193 -7.98 4.46 -18.03
C ALA A 193 -7.44 5.87 -17.72
N HIS A 194 -7.81 6.43 -16.56
CA HIS A 194 -7.31 7.73 -16.13
C HIS A 194 -5.78 7.69 -15.91
N MET A 195 -5.30 6.69 -15.18
CA MET A 195 -3.87 6.50 -14.94
C MET A 195 -3.07 6.39 -16.25
N ARG A 196 -3.53 5.62 -17.24
CA ARG A 196 -2.87 5.53 -18.55
C ARG A 196 -2.82 6.87 -19.28
N LEU A 197 -3.88 7.68 -19.20
CA LEU A 197 -3.90 9.01 -19.81
C LEU A 197 -2.90 9.97 -19.14
N GLU A 198 -2.82 9.95 -17.81
CA GLU A 198 -1.84 10.75 -17.04
C GLU A 198 -0.40 10.32 -17.34
N ILE A 199 -0.14 9.01 -17.44
CA ILE A 199 1.16 8.47 -17.86
C ILE A 199 1.50 8.93 -19.28
N ALA A 200 0.55 8.88 -20.21
CA ALA A 200 0.75 9.33 -21.59
C ALA A 200 1.00 10.85 -21.68
N ALA A 201 0.38 11.65 -20.81
CA ALA A 201 0.64 13.08 -20.68
C ALA A 201 2.06 13.33 -20.13
N ALA A 202 2.45 12.61 -19.07
CA ALA A 202 3.79 12.71 -18.49
C ALA A 202 4.91 12.39 -19.48
N ARG A 203 4.73 11.35 -20.30
CA ARG A 203 5.69 10.99 -21.37
C ARG A 203 5.91 12.10 -22.40
N LYS A 204 4.95 13.01 -22.58
CA LYS A 204 5.07 14.16 -23.48
C LYS A 204 5.67 15.37 -22.79
N GLU A 205 5.42 15.50 -21.49
CA GLU A 205 5.84 16.62 -20.66
C GLU A 205 7.30 16.52 -20.23
N PHE A 206 7.78 15.31 -19.91
CA PHE A 206 9.10 15.09 -19.33
C PHE A 206 10.02 14.33 -20.28
N ASP A 207 11.25 14.85 -20.44
CA ASP A 207 12.35 14.21 -21.17
C ASP A 207 13.29 13.53 -20.17
N GLY A 208 13.14 12.22 -19.98
CA GLY A 208 13.91 11.42 -19.02
C GLY A 208 13.12 10.26 -18.41
N PRO A 209 13.72 9.45 -17.52
CA PRO A 209 13.05 8.30 -16.92
C PRO A 209 11.87 8.72 -16.04
N ILE A 210 10.77 7.98 -16.11
CA ILE A 210 9.55 8.23 -15.30
C ILE A 210 9.28 6.99 -14.45
N ALA A 211 9.00 7.20 -13.16
CA ALA A 211 8.61 6.15 -12.23
C ALA A 211 7.10 6.16 -11.99
N ILE A 212 6.45 5.01 -12.12
CA ILE A 212 5.04 4.81 -11.76
C ILE A 212 4.99 4.00 -10.47
N VAL A 213 4.35 4.52 -9.43
CA VAL A 213 4.15 3.85 -8.14
C VAL A 213 2.66 3.61 -7.95
N CYS A 214 2.24 2.35 -8.01
CA CYS A 214 0.83 1.98 -7.87
C CYS A 214 0.68 0.63 -7.19
N GLY A 215 -0.51 0.34 -6.69
CA GLY A 215 -0.91 -0.99 -6.25
C GLY A 215 -0.57 -2.02 -7.31
N ALA A 216 0.10 -3.09 -6.88
CA ALA A 216 0.68 -4.09 -7.78
C ALA A 216 -0.33 -4.63 -8.82
N PHE A 217 -1.59 -4.77 -8.43
CA PHE A 217 -2.67 -5.26 -9.29
C PHE A 217 -2.89 -4.40 -10.54
N HIS A 218 -2.62 -3.10 -10.50
CA HIS A 218 -2.80 -2.20 -11.65
C HIS A 218 -1.70 -2.33 -12.69
N VAL A 219 -0.49 -2.79 -12.32
CA VAL A 219 0.69 -2.77 -13.17
C VAL A 219 0.46 -3.40 -14.57
N PRO A 220 -0.12 -4.60 -14.69
CA PRO A 220 -0.33 -5.21 -16.01
C PRO A 220 -1.20 -4.35 -16.94
N ALA A 221 -2.25 -3.73 -16.42
CA ALA A 221 -3.11 -2.86 -17.23
C ALA A 221 -2.49 -1.52 -17.58
N LEU A 222 -1.57 -1.00 -16.76
CA LEU A 222 -0.84 0.23 -17.09
C LEU A 222 0.26 -0.03 -18.12
N GLN A 223 0.81 -1.24 -18.16
CA GLN A 223 1.76 -1.68 -19.18
C GLN A 223 1.11 -2.09 -20.51
N ALA A 224 -0.19 -2.44 -20.50
CA ALA A 224 -0.91 -2.87 -21.68
C ALA A 224 -0.89 -1.81 -22.80
N THR A 225 -0.62 -2.26 -24.03
CA THR A 225 -0.70 -1.38 -25.20
C THR A 225 -2.16 -1.16 -25.58
N ARG A 226 -2.67 0.04 -25.33
CA ARG A 226 -4.07 0.40 -25.60
C ARG A 226 -4.18 1.77 -26.29
N PRO A 227 -5.11 1.95 -27.25
CA PRO A 227 -5.37 3.26 -27.84
C PRO A 227 -5.93 4.24 -26.80
N LEU A 228 -5.31 5.42 -26.66
CA LEU A 228 -5.78 6.46 -25.72
C LEU A 228 -7.24 6.90 -25.95
N LYS A 229 -7.76 6.75 -27.17
CA LYS A 229 -9.16 7.05 -27.50
C LYS A 229 -10.14 6.13 -26.77
N GLU A 230 -9.76 4.88 -26.51
CA GLU A 230 -10.59 3.95 -25.74
C GLU A 230 -10.65 4.34 -24.27
N ASP A 231 -9.51 4.74 -23.69
CA ASP A 231 -9.45 5.24 -22.32
C ASP A 231 -10.29 6.52 -22.16
N GLN A 232 -10.19 7.44 -23.13
CA GLN A 232 -11.06 8.62 -23.19
C GLN A 232 -12.55 8.28 -23.27
N ALA A 233 -12.90 7.20 -23.98
CA ALA A 233 -14.29 6.75 -24.09
C ALA A 233 -14.82 6.20 -22.75
N LEU A 234 -13.99 5.47 -22.00
CA LEU A 234 -14.36 4.95 -20.66
C LEU A 234 -14.64 6.06 -19.64
N LEU A 235 -13.94 7.19 -19.77
CA LEU A 235 -14.10 8.35 -18.89
C LEU A 235 -15.19 9.33 -19.35
N LYS A 236 -15.78 9.12 -20.53
CA LYS A 236 -16.82 10.00 -21.05
C LYS A 236 -18.07 9.92 -20.17
N GLY A 237 -18.58 11.07 -19.76
CA GLY A 237 -19.77 11.14 -18.90
C GLY A 237 -19.52 10.77 -17.44
N LEU A 238 -18.24 10.68 -17.02
CA LEU A 238 -17.92 10.48 -15.62
C LEU A 238 -18.45 11.64 -14.78
N ALA A 239 -19.38 11.34 -13.87
CA ALA A 239 -19.94 12.31 -12.94
C ALA A 239 -18.84 12.93 -12.08
N ARG A 240 -19.02 14.20 -11.73
CA ARG A 240 -18.09 14.94 -10.87
C ARG A 240 -18.85 15.74 -9.84
N ARG A 241 -18.38 15.71 -8.60
CA ARG A 241 -18.85 16.52 -7.48
C ARG A 241 -17.70 17.40 -7.00
N LYS A 242 -17.99 18.63 -6.59
CA LYS A 242 -16.95 19.53 -6.07
C LYS A 242 -16.42 18.94 -4.75
N SER A 243 -15.12 18.69 -4.71
CA SER A 243 -14.44 18.11 -3.54
C SER A 243 -13.49 19.13 -2.91
N MET A 244 -13.40 19.09 -1.59
CA MET A 244 -12.42 19.76 -0.76
C MET A 244 -11.38 18.73 -0.30
N MET A 245 -10.14 19.19 -0.06
CA MET A 245 -9.01 18.31 0.23
C MET A 245 -8.14 18.91 1.33
N THR A 246 -7.74 18.08 2.30
CA THR A 246 -6.83 18.51 3.36
C THR A 246 -6.03 17.33 3.92
N TRP A 247 -4.87 17.63 4.51
CA TRP A 247 -4.17 16.69 5.37
C TRP A 247 -4.77 16.72 6.78
N ALA A 248 -4.86 15.55 7.41
CA ALA A 248 -5.23 15.43 8.82
C ALA A 248 -4.31 14.44 9.54
N PRO A 249 -4.06 14.61 10.86
CA PRO A 249 -3.39 13.60 11.65
C PRO A 249 -4.13 12.25 11.58
N TRP A 250 -3.35 11.18 11.50
CA TRP A 250 -3.86 9.82 11.53
C TRP A 250 -3.19 9.03 12.65
N THR A 251 -3.67 7.82 12.92
CA THR A 251 -3.13 7.00 14.01
C THR A 251 -2.82 5.60 13.55
N GLY A 252 -1.86 4.95 14.23
CA GLY A 252 -1.51 3.55 13.98
C GLY A 252 -2.72 2.61 14.00
N PRO A 253 -3.61 2.68 15.01
CA PRO A 253 -4.83 1.87 15.03
C PRO A 253 -5.72 2.05 13.80
N ARG A 254 -5.89 3.29 13.30
CA ARG A 254 -6.70 3.55 12.10
C ARG A 254 -6.06 3.09 10.79
N LEU A 255 -4.80 2.62 10.81
CA LEU A 255 -4.18 1.93 9.67
C LEU A 255 -4.47 0.42 9.69
N ALA A 256 -5.01 -0.10 10.78
CA ALA A 256 -5.17 -1.53 10.95
C ALA A 256 -6.45 -2.04 10.31
N LEU A 257 -6.36 -3.22 9.69
CA LEU A 257 -7.54 -3.91 9.13
C LEU A 257 -8.64 -4.11 10.18
N GLY A 258 -8.26 -4.45 11.41
CA GLY A 258 -9.19 -4.63 12.54
C GLY A 258 -9.94 -3.36 12.97
N PHE A 259 -9.60 -2.19 12.42
CA PHE A 259 -10.32 -0.92 12.61
C PHE A 259 -11.08 -0.48 11.35
N GLY A 260 -11.30 -1.38 10.39
CA GLY A 260 -12.14 -1.15 9.22
C GLY A 260 -11.42 -0.55 8.01
N TYR A 261 -10.10 -0.35 8.05
CA TYR A 261 -9.38 0.14 6.89
C TYR A 261 -9.07 -1.02 5.92
N GLY A 262 -9.72 -1.02 4.75
CA GLY A 262 -9.68 -2.15 3.80
C GLY A 262 -8.30 -2.44 3.18
N ALA A 263 -7.48 -1.41 2.93
CA ALA A 263 -6.07 -1.58 2.54
C ALA A 263 -5.13 -1.74 3.76
N GLY A 264 -5.72 -1.90 4.95
CA GLY A 264 -5.03 -1.81 6.22
C GLY A 264 -4.09 -2.97 6.50
N VAL A 265 -3.17 -2.71 7.42
CA VAL A 265 -2.12 -3.65 7.82
C VAL A 265 -2.59 -4.41 9.04
N VAL A 266 -2.38 -5.73 9.11
CA VAL A 266 -2.74 -6.53 10.30
C VAL A 266 -2.06 -5.98 11.57
N ALA A 267 -0.78 -5.63 11.45
CA ALA A 267 0.03 -5.13 12.56
C ALA A 267 0.84 -3.88 12.17
N PRO A 268 0.22 -2.67 12.15
CA PRO A 268 0.92 -1.44 11.76
C PRO A 268 2.16 -1.14 12.63
N GLY A 269 2.11 -1.48 13.92
CA GLY A 269 3.24 -1.33 14.84
C GLY A 269 4.43 -2.25 14.51
N TRP A 270 4.16 -3.43 13.95
CA TRP A 270 5.20 -4.35 13.47
C TRP A 270 5.81 -3.84 12.16
N CYS A 271 4.99 -3.38 11.21
CA CYS A 271 5.51 -2.77 9.97
C CYS A 271 6.37 -1.53 10.25
N LYS A 272 5.94 -0.67 11.19
CA LYS A 272 6.76 0.44 11.68
C LYS A 272 8.10 -0.07 12.24
N HIS A 273 8.07 -1.11 13.06
CA HIS A 273 9.29 -1.68 13.65
C HIS A 273 10.25 -2.24 12.59
N LEU A 274 9.74 -2.99 11.62
CA LEU A 274 10.53 -3.50 10.50
C LEU A 274 11.15 -2.37 9.69
N TRP A 275 10.40 -1.31 9.41
CA TRP A 275 10.93 -0.13 8.72
C TRP A 275 12.05 0.54 9.50
N GLN A 276 11.89 0.71 10.81
CA GLN A 276 12.88 1.37 11.67
C GLN A 276 14.12 0.51 11.92
N THR A 277 13.98 -0.81 11.86
CA THR A 277 15.08 -1.76 12.06
C THR A 277 15.58 -2.39 10.76
N ARG A 278 15.16 -1.88 9.60
CA ARG A 278 15.59 -2.38 8.29
C ARG A 278 17.12 -2.35 8.15
N GLY A 279 17.67 -3.39 7.52
CA GLY A 279 19.12 -3.62 7.44
C GLY A 279 19.76 -4.20 8.71
N GLN A 280 19.00 -4.36 9.81
CA GLN A 280 19.48 -5.01 11.03
C GLN A 280 19.06 -6.49 11.06
N GLY A 281 19.96 -7.37 11.50
CA GLY A 281 19.72 -8.82 11.57
C GLY A 281 18.93 -9.30 12.78
N ASP A 282 18.58 -8.40 13.71
CA ASP A 282 18.05 -8.70 15.04
C ASP A 282 16.64 -8.11 15.29
N ALA A 283 15.91 -7.76 14.22
CA ALA A 283 14.56 -7.17 14.30
C ALA A 283 13.62 -7.96 15.23
N SER A 284 13.62 -9.29 15.17
CA SER A 284 12.82 -10.16 16.05
C SER A 284 13.18 -10.00 17.54
N VAL A 285 14.48 -9.90 17.86
CA VAL A 285 14.97 -9.73 19.23
C VAL A 285 14.60 -8.35 19.76
N LEU A 286 14.81 -7.30 18.96
CA LEU A 286 14.44 -5.92 19.30
C LEU A 286 12.93 -5.79 19.55
N TRP A 287 12.11 -6.54 18.81
CA TRP A 287 10.67 -6.57 19.01
C TRP A 287 10.26 -7.23 20.31
N LEU A 288 10.83 -8.40 20.63
CA LEU A 288 10.59 -9.06 21.92
C LEU A 288 11.03 -8.18 23.10
N ALA A 289 12.17 -7.48 22.97
CA ALA A 289 12.63 -6.51 23.96
C ALA A 289 11.62 -5.37 24.14
N LYS A 290 11.02 -4.86 23.05
CA LYS A 290 9.95 -3.85 23.09
C LYS A 290 8.69 -4.37 23.78
N ILE A 291 8.27 -5.60 23.50
CA ILE A 291 7.12 -6.24 24.18
C ILE A 291 7.41 -6.34 25.69
N ALA A 292 8.58 -6.87 26.08
CA ALA A 292 8.95 -6.98 27.48
C ALA A 292 9.05 -5.63 28.19
N ALA A 293 9.52 -4.58 27.52
CA ALA A 293 9.54 -3.23 28.07
C ALA A 293 8.12 -2.73 28.39
N VAL A 294 7.17 -2.94 27.48
CA VAL A 294 5.76 -2.59 27.70
C VAL A 294 5.15 -3.40 28.85
N LEU A 295 5.42 -4.71 28.91
CA LEU A 295 4.91 -5.58 29.97
C LEU A 295 5.48 -5.21 31.34
N ARG A 296 6.79 -4.96 31.44
CA ARG A 296 7.44 -4.51 32.67
C ARG A 296 6.91 -3.15 33.13
N ALA A 297 6.68 -2.21 32.21
CA ALA A 297 6.07 -0.92 32.53
C ALA A 297 4.64 -1.06 33.08
N LYS A 298 3.92 -2.13 32.71
CA LYS A 298 2.61 -2.49 33.27
C LYS A 298 2.67 -3.35 34.54
N GLY A 299 3.87 -3.61 35.07
CA GLY A 299 4.08 -4.34 36.32
C GLY A 299 4.27 -5.85 36.17
N HIS A 300 4.37 -6.39 34.96
CA HIS A 300 4.64 -7.81 34.75
C HIS A 300 6.14 -8.13 34.92
N MET A 301 6.45 -9.23 35.61
CA MET A 301 7.83 -9.71 35.77
C MET A 301 8.26 -10.55 34.55
N VAL A 302 8.80 -9.89 33.53
CA VAL A 302 9.37 -10.58 32.37
C VAL A 302 10.88 -10.75 32.55
N SER A 303 11.33 -11.98 32.79
CA SER A 303 12.76 -12.29 32.96
C SER A 303 13.51 -12.30 31.61
N THR A 304 14.83 -12.18 31.63
CA THR A 304 15.66 -12.40 30.42
C THR A 304 15.56 -13.83 29.92
N ALA A 305 15.41 -14.82 30.82
CA ALA A 305 15.22 -16.22 30.43
C ALA A 305 13.92 -16.42 29.63
N SER A 306 12.83 -15.74 30.02
CA SER A 306 11.56 -15.75 29.28
C SER A 306 11.70 -15.16 27.87
N LEU A 307 12.50 -14.11 27.72
CA LEU A 307 12.81 -13.51 26.41
C LEU A 307 13.61 -14.44 25.51
N ILE A 308 14.61 -15.13 26.06
CA ILE A 308 15.40 -16.14 25.33
C ILE A 308 14.49 -17.28 24.88
N GLU A 309 13.60 -17.74 25.74
CA GLU A 309 12.65 -18.81 25.40
C GLU A 309 11.63 -18.36 24.35
N ALA A 310 11.12 -17.14 24.43
CA ALA A 310 10.24 -16.57 23.40
C ALA A 310 10.95 -16.49 22.03
N GLU A 311 12.22 -16.10 22.01
CA GLU A 311 13.02 -16.03 20.77
C GLU A 311 13.23 -17.42 20.17
N ARG A 312 13.63 -18.39 21.01
CA ARG A 312 13.83 -19.79 20.62
C ARG A 312 12.54 -20.42 20.10
N LEU A 313 11.42 -20.17 20.78
CA LEU A 313 10.09 -20.66 20.38
C LEU A 313 9.64 -20.02 19.06
N ALA A 314 9.83 -18.71 18.87
CA ALA A 314 9.49 -18.03 17.62
C ALA A 314 10.28 -18.61 16.42
N ARG A 315 11.58 -18.90 16.60
CA ARG A 315 12.39 -19.60 15.59
C ARG A 315 11.89 -21.01 15.30
N THR A 316 11.50 -21.75 16.33
CA THR A 316 10.97 -23.11 16.18
C THR A 316 9.64 -23.09 15.44
N LEU A 317 8.76 -22.14 15.75
CA LEU A 317 7.48 -21.95 15.05
C LEU A 317 7.72 -21.59 13.57
N ALA A 318 8.68 -20.72 13.27
CA ALA A 318 9.04 -20.39 11.90
C ALA A 318 9.45 -21.64 11.11
N VAL A 319 10.29 -22.51 11.68
CA VAL A 319 10.70 -23.78 11.05
C VAL A 319 9.50 -24.71 10.82
N ILE A 320 8.63 -24.87 11.82
CA ILE A 320 7.43 -25.72 11.72
C ILE A 320 6.49 -25.22 10.62
N ARG A 321 6.38 -23.89 10.45
CA ARG A 321 5.55 -23.23 9.44
C ARG A 321 6.26 -23.03 8.10
N GLU A 322 7.44 -23.64 7.93
CA GLU A 322 8.25 -23.55 6.71
C GLU A 322 8.55 -22.11 6.28
N ARG A 323 8.78 -21.23 7.27
CA ARG A 323 9.14 -19.82 7.08
C ARG A 323 10.66 -19.64 7.17
N PRO A 324 11.26 -18.74 6.38
CA PRO A 324 12.70 -18.47 6.43
C PRO A 324 13.14 -17.79 7.73
N LYS A 325 12.24 -17.04 8.39
CA LYS A 325 12.49 -16.39 9.69
C LYS A 325 11.19 -16.14 10.46
N PRO A 326 11.25 -15.84 11.77
CA PRO A 326 10.07 -15.46 12.54
C PRO A 326 9.43 -14.17 12.03
N GLY A 327 8.15 -14.24 11.65
CA GLY A 327 7.32 -13.10 11.34
C GLY A 327 6.50 -12.63 12.55
N PHE A 328 5.49 -11.81 12.27
CA PHE A 328 4.60 -11.26 13.30
C PHE A 328 3.88 -12.36 14.09
N GLU A 329 3.33 -13.35 13.39
CA GLU A 329 2.53 -14.43 13.99
C GLU A 329 3.37 -15.33 14.89
N GLU A 330 4.57 -15.74 14.46
CA GLU A 330 5.48 -16.55 15.28
C GLU A 330 5.91 -15.80 16.54
N LEU A 331 6.21 -14.51 16.42
CA LEU A 331 6.60 -13.67 17.54
C LEU A 331 5.43 -13.43 18.51
N ARG A 332 4.21 -13.27 17.99
CA ARG A 332 3.00 -13.11 18.81
C ARG A 332 2.75 -14.38 19.62
N ASP A 333 2.70 -15.53 18.96
CA ASP A 333 2.37 -16.80 19.60
C ASP A 333 3.45 -17.19 20.62
N ALA A 334 4.73 -16.99 20.29
CA ALA A 334 5.83 -17.22 21.22
C ALA A 334 5.81 -16.25 22.41
N ALA A 335 5.47 -14.97 22.18
CA ALA A 335 5.34 -14.00 23.25
C ALA A 335 4.21 -14.38 24.20
N ILE A 336 3.03 -14.77 23.68
CA ILE A 336 1.90 -15.24 24.50
C ILE A 336 2.32 -16.44 25.35
N ALA A 337 2.97 -17.44 24.75
CA ALA A 337 3.33 -18.69 25.42
C ALA A 337 4.50 -18.57 26.41
N ALA A 338 5.40 -17.60 26.26
CA ALA A 338 6.61 -17.52 27.08
C ALA A 338 6.66 -16.29 28.02
N LEU A 339 5.90 -15.23 27.73
CA LEU A 339 5.95 -13.97 28.48
C LEU A 339 4.71 -13.71 29.36
N PHE A 340 3.60 -14.43 29.14
CA PHE A 340 2.33 -14.24 29.85
C PHE A 340 1.96 -15.44 30.75
N ASN A 341 2.95 -16.22 31.17
CA ASN A 341 2.78 -17.37 32.07
C ASN A 341 2.66 -16.98 33.54
#